data_AF-A0A7W4WC10-F1
#
_entry.id   AF-A0A7W4WC10-F1
#
_cell.length_a   1.000
_cell.length_b   1.000
_cell.length_c   1.000
_cell.angle_alpha   90.00
_cell.angle_beta   90.00
_cell.angle_gamma   90.00
#
_symmetry.space_group_name_H-M   'P 1'
#
loop_
_entity.id
_entity.type
_entity.pdbx_description
1 polymer ?
#
loop_
_entity_poly.entity_id
_entity_poly.type
_entity_poly.pdbx_seq_one_letter_code
_entity_poly.pdbx_strand_id
1 'polypeptide(L)'
;MENIRIQDLSGTKVSRRPLGALLRENLQNGFYEGRQMMAEKAGAPSSDAQRWLAIDWPEVEKHVYRLQVRIAKSIREQRWGRARALQHLLSRSFAAKVLAVKRVIFNKGSRTAGVDGVLWTSPGQYWRAAQKLRTAGYQAQPLRRIYIPKKNGKRRPLGIPTLHDRAMQALYALGLKPIAETTGDKHSYGFREKRSLHDACKQGFIVLAQRTAAQWVLEADIKACFDRISHEWLLTHIPLPKRVLRQWLKAGYMEKEARYETEDGTPQGGIISPILCNMALDGLEELVVPASRSRGRSKLHVIRYADDCAPRRRTGGFRSSVQPCCTRDEGGPLGAAVQA
;
A
#
# COMPACT_ATOMS: atom_id res chain seq x y z
N MET A 1 12.89 -18.43 -16.29
CA MET A 1 12.38 -17.11 -15.87
C MET A 1 10.94 -17.02 -16.36
N GLU A 2 9.98 -17.41 -15.53
CA GLU A 2 8.57 -17.25 -15.88
C GLU A 2 8.16 -15.81 -15.57
N ASN A 3 7.91 -15.09 -16.66
CA ASN A 3 7.58 -13.69 -16.70
C ASN A 3 6.32 -13.40 -15.87
N ILE A 4 6.33 -12.31 -15.12
CA ILE A 4 5.10 -11.62 -14.74
C ILE A 4 4.36 -11.34 -16.05
N ARG A 5 3.28 -12.08 -16.33
CA ARG A 5 2.40 -11.78 -17.46
C ARG A 5 1.60 -10.52 -17.15
N ILE A 6 2.21 -9.36 -17.38
CA ILE A 6 1.51 -8.08 -17.44
C ILE A 6 0.74 -8.07 -18.77
N GLN A 7 -0.50 -8.55 -18.77
CA GLN A 7 -1.38 -8.45 -19.92
C GLN A 7 -2.14 -7.11 -19.92
N ASP A 8 -2.01 -6.40 -21.05
CA ASP A 8 -2.71 -5.20 -21.51
C ASP A 8 -2.54 -3.87 -20.76
N LEU A 9 -1.66 -3.01 -21.31
CA LEU A 9 -1.62 -1.55 -21.12
C LEU A 9 -2.75 -0.85 -21.91
N SER A 10 -4.00 -1.29 -21.80
CA SER A 10 -5.12 -0.63 -22.50
C SER A 10 -5.63 0.58 -21.69
N GLY A 11 -4.88 1.67 -21.79
CA GLY A 11 -5.19 2.97 -21.17
C GLY A 11 -4.13 4.05 -21.33
N THR A 12 -3.04 3.76 -22.05
CA THR A 12 -1.90 4.65 -22.22
C THR A 12 -2.32 5.99 -22.84
N LYS A 13 -2.25 7.05 -22.04
CA LYS A 13 -2.46 8.41 -22.52
C LYS A 13 -1.11 9.09 -22.66
N VAL A 14 -0.83 9.56 -23.87
CA VAL A 14 0.33 10.37 -24.18
C VAL A 14 -0.13 11.82 -24.17
N SER A 15 0.50 12.65 -23.34
CA SER A 15 0.18 14.08 -23.28
C SER A 15 1.45 14.93 -23.45
N ARG A 16 1.29 16.09 -24.12
CA ARG A 16 2.35 17.09 -24.21
C ARG A 16 2.53 17.77 -22.85
N ARG A 17 3.78 18.14 -22.54
CA ARG A 17 4.15 18.90 -21.33
C ARG A 17 3.16 20.06 -21.09
N PRO A 18 2.55 20.17 -19.91
CA PRO A 18 1.74 21.34 -19.56
C PRO A 18 2.64 22.58 -19.39
N LEU A 19 2.31 23.67 -20.09
CA LEU A 19 2.94 24.97 -19.95
C LEU A 19 2.38 25.69 -18.70
N GLY A 20 3.25 25.90 -17.71
CA GLY A 20 3.18 26.93 -16.66
C GLY A 20 1.85 27.14 -15.92
N ALA A 21 1.78 26.68 -14.66
CA ALA A 21 0.95 27.32 -13.64
C ALA A 21 1.71 27.30 -12.30
N LEU A 22 2.09 28.48 -11.82
CA LEU A 22 2.63 28.70 -10.48
C LEU A 22 1.48 28.62 -9.47
N LEU A 23 1.61 27.76 -8.46
CA LEU A 23 0.72 27.72 -7.30
C LEU A 23 1.55 28.01 -6.05
N ARG A 24 1.32 29.19 -5.45
CA ARG A 24 1.72 29.55 -4.08
C ARG A 24 0.63 29.12 -3.09
N GLU A 25 1.02 29.07 -1.81
CA GLU A 25 0.21 28.98 -0.58
C GLU A 25 -0.25 27.57 -0.15
N ASN A 26 -0.39 27.21 1.14
CA ASN A 26 -0.15 27.88 2.43
C ASN A 26 0.10 26.80 3.50
N LEU A 27 0.95 27.10 4.49
CA LEU A 27 1.27 26.26 5.65
C LEU A 27 0.22 26.45 6.75
N GLN A 28 -0.51 25.41 7.13
CA GLN A 28 -1.10 25.30 8.47
C GLN A 28 -1.05 23.84 8.97
N ASN A 29 -0.26 23.63 10.02
CA ASN A 29 -0.13 22.36 10.75
C ASN A 29 -1.29 22.23 11.74
N GLY A 30 -2.13 21.21 11.57
CA GLY A 30 -3.08 20.76 12.58
C GLY A 30 -2.50 19.62 13.41
N PHE A 31 -2.07 19.93 14.63
CA PHE A 31 -1.86 18.93 15.68
C PHE A 31 -3.23 18.38 16.10
N TYR A 32 -3.38 17.05 16.09
CA TYR A 32 -4.55 16.40 16.68
C TYR A 32 -4.17 15.75 17.99
N GLU A 33 -4.61 16.40 19.07
CA GLU A 33 -4.61 15.91 20.44
C GLU A 33 -5.46 14.63 20.58
N GLY A 34 -4.99 13.73 21.43
CA GLY A 34 -5.66 12.48 21.75
C GLY A 34 -6.96 12.71 22.53
N ARG A 35 -8.07 12.14 22.04
CA ARG A 35 -9.30 12.04 22.83
C ARG A 35 -9.29 10.78 23.69
N GLN A 36 -9.34 11.01 25.01
CA GLN A 36 -9.77 10.06 26.03
C GLN A 36 -11.12 9.46 25.66
N MET A 37 -11.27 8.15 25.86
CA MET A 37 -12.58 7.48 25.83
C MET A 37 -13.07 7.24 27.26
N MET A 38 -14.37 7.48 27.43
CA MET A 38 -15.15 7.42 28.65
C MET A 38 -15.03 6.07 29.37
N ALA A 39 -14.93 6.14 30.70
CA ALA A 39 -14.95 5.00 31.60
C ALA A 39 -16.39 4.68 32.02
N GLU A 40 -16.82 3.44 31.86
CA GLU A 40 -17.99 2.91 32.55
C GLU A 40 -17.59 1.74 33.48
N LYS A 41 -18.00 1.92 34.75
CA LYS A 41 -18.08 1.02 35.90
C LYS A 41 -16.80 0.30 36.37
N ALA A 42 -16.30 0.82 37.50
CA ALA A 42 -15.11 0.40 38.24
C ALA A 42 -15.26 -0.99 38.87
N GLY A 43 -14.79 -2.02 38.15
CA GLY A 43 -14.10 -3.15 38.75
C GLY A 43 -12.59 -2.95 38.62
N ALA A 44 -11.77 -3.49 39.53
CA ALA A 44 -10.32 -3.42 39.40
C ALA A 44 -9.91 -3.95 38.01
N PRO A 45 -9.08 -3.21 37.24
CA PRO A 45 -8.66 -3.66 35.92
C PRO A 45 -7.94 -5.00 36.06
N SER A 46 -8.34 -5.99 35.25
CA SER A 46 -7.69 -7.31 35.22
C SER A 46 -6.17 -7.16 35.10
N SER A 47 -5.40 -8.09 35.67
CA SER A 47 -3.94 -8.08 35.62
C SER A 47 -3.38 -7.90 34.19
N ASP A 48 -4.03 -8.49 33.19
CA ASP A 48 -3.68 -8.34 31.77
C ASP A 48 -3.92 -6.91 31.24
N ALA A 49 -4.98 -6.24 31.71
CA ALA A 49 -5.26 -4.85 31.35
C ALA A 49 -4.20 -3.91 31.95
N GLN A 50 -3.82 -4.13 33.22
CA GLN A 50 -2.74 -3.37 33.86
C GLN A 50 -1.42 -3.55 33.13
N ARG A 51 -1.07 -4.79 32.73
CA ARG A 51 0.13 -5.08 31.94
C ARG A 51 0.17 -4.36 30.60
N TRP A 52 -0.95 -4.27 29.89
CA TRP A 52 -1.03 -3.53 28.63
C TRP A 52 -0.83 -2.03 28.82
N LEU A 53 -1.46 -1.47 29.86
CA LEU A 53 -1.36 -0.04 30.16
C LEU A 53 0.02 0.36 30.67
N ALA A 54 0.74 -0.56 31.32
CA ALA A 54 2.10 -0.37 31.80
C ALA A 54 3.20 -0.53 30.71
N ILE A 55 2.84 -0.77 29.44
CA ILE A 55 3.83 -0.91 28.37
C ILE A 55 4.52 0.44 28.09
N ASP A 56 5.85 0.45 28.23
CA ASP A 56 6.70 1.52 27.71
C ASP A 56 6.78 1.44 26.18
N TRP A 57 5.95 2.23 25.49
CA TRP A 57 5.89 2.25 24.03
C TRP A 57 7.19 2.73 23.36
N PRO A 58 7.84 3.82 23.81
CA PRO A 58 9.15 4.21 23.30
C PRO A 58 10.19 3.08 23.31
N GLU A 59 10.33 2.34 24.41
CA GLU A 59 11.32 1.26 24.47
C GLU A 59 10.94 0.07 23.58
N VAL A 60 9.65 -0.29 23.50
CA VAL A 60 9.14 -1.31 22.58
C VAL A 60 9.45 -0.94 21.12
N GLU A 61 9.15 0.28 20.72
CA GLU A 61 9.36 0.78 19.36
C GLU A 61 10.86 0.82 19.03
N LYS A 62 11.69 1.28 19.97
CA LYS A 62 13.16 1.28 19.85
C LYS A 62 13.72 -0.13 19.70
N HIS A 63 13.22 -1.10 20.46
CA HIS A 63 13.64 -2.50 20.37
C HIS A 63 13.34 -3.08 18.98
N VAL A 64 12.11 -2.89 18.48
CA VAL A 64 11.72 -3.36 17.15
C VAL A 64 12.54 -2.65 16.06
N TYR A 65 12.72 -1.34 16.16
CA TYR A 65 13.48 -0.56 15.21
C TYR A 65 14.95 -1.02 15.12
N ARG A 66 15.60 -1.31 16.26
CA ARG A 66 16.96 -1.87 16.29
C ARG A 66 17.06 -3.17 15.48
N LEU A 67 16.07 -4.07 15.60
CA LEU A 67 16.03 -5.30 14.81
C LEU A 67 15.80 -5.01 13.32
N GLN A 68 14.90 -4.08 12.98
CA GLN A 68 14.65 -3.68 11.59
C GLN A 68 15.90 -3.09 10.92
N VAL A 69 16.66 -2.23 11.61
CA VAL A 69 17.93 -1.68 11.12
C VAL A 69 18.94 -2.80 10.88
N ARG A 70 19.03 -3.79 11.77
CA ARG A 70 19.91 -4.96 11.59
C ARG A 70 19.50 -5.82 10.40
N ILE A 71 18.20 -5.98 10.15
CA ILE A 71 17.68 -6.66 8.95
C ILE A 71 18.11 -5.89 7.71
N ALA A 72 17.83 -4.58 7.64
CA ALA A 72 18.21 -3.73 6.51
C ALA A 72 19.72 -3.75 6.25
N LYS A 73 20.56 -3.68 7.29
CA LYS A 73 22.01 -3.79 7.16
C LYS A 73 22.42 -5.15 6.59
N SER A 74 21.81 -6.24 7.06
CA SER A 74 22.12 -7.59 6.56
C SER A 74 21.75 -7.76 5.08
N ILE A 75 20.66 -7.14 4.62
CA ILE A 75 20.26 -7.14 3.20
C ILE A 75 21.25 -6.35 2.36
N ARG A 76 21.67 -5.15 2.82
CA ARG A 76 22.69 -4.34 2.12
C ARG A 76 24.02 -5.09 1.97
N GLU A 77 24.39 -5.89 2.97
CA GLU A 77 25.58 -6.75 2.95
C GLU A 77 25.36 -8.08 2.21
N GLN A 78 24.21 -8.29 1.56
CA GLN A 78 23.85 -9.54 0.87
C GLN A 78 23.85 -10.81 1.76
N ARG A 79 23.74 -10.63 3.08
CA ARG A 79 23.70 -11.71 4.08
C ARG A 79 22.26 -12.16 4.34
N TRP A 80 21.63 -12.74 3.32
CA TRP A 80 20.22 -13.17 3.34
C TRP A 80 19.87 -14.17 4.46
N GLY A 81 20.77 -15.09 4.80
CA GLY A 81 20.59 -16.02 5.91
C GLY A 81 20.45 -15.31 7.27
N ARG A 82 21.28 -14.29 7.51
CA ARG A 82 21.22 -13.47 8.72
C ARG A 82 19.96 -12.62 8.77
N ALA A 83 19.54 -12.05 7.64
CA ALA A 83 18.29 -11.30 7.55
C ALA A 83 17.08 -12.19 7.92
N ARG A 84 17.01 -13.42 7.39
CA ARG A 84 15.96 -14.40 7.74
C ARG A 84 15.98 -14.77 9.22
N ALA A 85 17.15 -15.00 9.81
CA ALA A 85 17.26 -15.29 11.24
C ALA A 85 16.75 -14.11 12.11
N LEU A 86 17.05 -12.87 11.70
CA LEU A 86 16.57 -11.67 12.39
C LEU A 86 15.06 -11.46 12.22
N GLN A 87 14.49 -11.73 11.05
CA GLN A 87 13.03 -11.74 10.86
C GLN A 87 12.36 -12.78 11.76
N HIS A 88 12.95 -13.98 11.86
CA HIS A 88 12.45 -15.03 12.76
C HIS A 88 12.49 -14.58 14.22
N LEU A 89 13.61 -14.01 14.68
CA LEU A 89 13.75 -13.42 16.01
C LEU A 89 12.71 -12.33 16.27
N LEU A 90 12.53 -11.40 15.32
CA LEU A 90 11.56 -10.32 15.42
C LEU A 90 10.13 -10.87 15.55
N SER A 91 9.75 -11.87 14.75
CA SER A 91 8.40 -12.48 14.81
C SER A 91 8.09 -13.16 16.16
N ARG A 92 9.12 -13.54 16.92
CA ARG A 92 8.98 -14.18 18.23
C ARG A 92 9.05 -13.19 19.39
N SER A 93 9.62 -12.01 19.18
CA SER A 93 9.77 -10.98 20.20
C SER A 93 8.41 -10.49 20.70
N PHE A 94 8.25 -10.39 22.01
CA PHE A 94 7.02 -9.87 22.62
C PHE A 94 6.78 -8.40 22.22
N ALA A 95 7.84 -7.58 22.15
CA ALA A 95 7.79 -6.20 21.70
C ALA A 95 7.16 -6.07 20.30
N ALA A 96 7.53 -6.93 19.36
CA ALA A 96 6.95 -6.92 18.03
C ALA A 96 5.47 -7.32 18.01
N LYS A 97 5.06 -8.27 18.88
CA LYS A 97 3.67 -8.73 18.98
C LYS A 97 2.75 -7.65 19.54
N VAL A 98 3.15 -6.98 20.62
CA VAL A 98 2.36 -5.87 21.18
C VAL A 98 2.28 -4.70 20.20
N LEU A 99 3.36 -4.41 19.47
CA LEU A 99 3.36 -3.36 18.45
C LEU A 99 2.44 -3.72 17.25
N ALA A 100 2.41 -5.00 16.85
CA ALA A 100 1.49 -5.49 15.82
C ALA A 100 0.03 -5.34 16.25
N VAL A 101 -0.30 -5.69 17.50
CA VAL A 101 -1.64 -5.49 18.06
C VAL A 101 -1.98 -3.99 18.15
N LYS A 102 -1.04 -3.16 18.64
CA LYS A 102 -1.18 -1.69 18.67
C LYS A 102 -1.54 -1.16 17.28
N ARG A 103 -0.86 -1.61 16.23
CA ARG A 103 -1.16 -1.20 14.85
C ARG A 103 -2.60 -1.55 14.45
N VAL A 104 -3.09 -2.73 14.82
CA VAL A 104 -4.45 -3.16 14.48
C VAL A 104 -5.51 -2.33 15.21
N ILE A 105 -5.34 -2.07 16.52
CA ILE A 105 -6.34 -1.36 17.33
C ILE A 105 -6.50 0.12 16.93
N PHE A 106 -5.41 0.78 16.54
CA PHE A 106 -5.42 2.20 16.15
C PHE A 106 -5.88 2.42 14.70
N ASN A 107 -5.93 1.38 13.87
CA ASN A 107 -6.47 1.49 12.52
C ASN A 107 -8.00 1.61 12.56
N LYS A 108 -8.59 2.40 11.65
CA LYS A 108 -10.05 2.58 11.54
C LYS A 108 -10.84 1.27 11.40
N GLY A 109 -10.21 0.23 10.84
CA GLY A 109 -10.80 -1.10 10.69
C GLY A 109 -10.89 -1.93 11.98
N SER A 110 -10.36 -1.46 13.11
CA SER A 110 -10.41 -2.20 14.40
C SER A 110 -11.82 -2.50 14.87
N ARG A 111 -12.80 -1.68 14.47
CA ARG A 111 -14.24 -1.84 14.77
C ARG A 111 -14.96 -2.80 13.82
N THR A 112 -14.28 -3.36 12.84
CA THR A 112 -14.89 -4.22 11.83
C THR A 112 -14.42 -5.65 12.06
N ALA A 113 -15.33 -6.54 12.44
CA ALA A 113 -15.00 -7.95 12.66
C ALA A 113 -14.75 -8.69 11.33
N GLY A 114 -13.94 -9.76 11.40
CA GLY A 114 -13.77 -10.71 10.31
C GLY A 114 -14.93 -11.71 10.27
N VAL A 115 -14.67 -12.90 9.73
CA VAL A 115 -15.64 -14.01 9.69
C VAL A 115 -15.94 -14.58 11.08
N ASP A 116 -15.03 -14.40 12.03
CA ASP A 116 -15.12 -14.88 13.41
C ASP A 116 -16.04 -14.01 14.30
N GLY A 117 -16.45 -12.83 13.84
CA GLY A 117 -17.26 -11.90 14.64
C GLY A 117 -16.52 -11.29 15.83
N VAL A 118 -15.23 -11.59 16.03
CA VAL A 118 -14.47 -11.17 17.21
C VAL A 118 -13.95 -9.73 17.05
N LEU A 119 -14.19 -8.91 18.07
CA LEU A 119 -13.60 -7.59 18.24
C LEU A 119 -12.72 -7.55 19.49
N TRP A 120 -11.69 -6.70 19.48
CA TRP A 120 -10.93 -6.37 20.67
C TRP A 120 -11.34 -4.98 21.14
N THR A 121 -11.92 -4.90 22.34
CA THR A 121 -12.51 -3.68 22.90
C THR A 121 -11.83 -3.22 24.19
N SER A 122 -11.07 -4.10 24.86
CA SER A 122 -10.44 -3.79 26.15
C SER A 122 -8.93 -4.05 26.18
N PRO A 123 -8.16 -3.31 27.01
CA PRO A 123 -6.72 -3.53 27.20
C PRO A 123 -6.33 -4.97 27.53
N GLY A 124 -7.12 -5.66 28.36
CA GLY A 124 -6.88 -7.06 28.69
C GLY A 124 -7.09 -8.01 27.50
N GLN A 125 -7.96 -7.67 26.54
CA GLN A 125 -8.06 -8.41 25.28
C GLN A 125 -6.85 -8.14 24.37
N TYR A 126 -6.34 -6.90 24.31
CA TYR A 126 -5.15 -6.56 23.52
C TYR A 126 -3.92 -7.32 24.01
N TRP A 127 -3.73 -7.40 25.32
CA TRP A 127 -2.65 -8.16 25.94
C TRP A 127 -2.72 -9.65 25.59
N ARG A 128 -3.90 -10.27 25.80
CA ARG A 128 -4.13 -11.68 25.46
C ARG A 128 -3.96 -11.95 23.97
N ALA A 129 -4.39 -11.02 23.11
CA ALA A 129 -4.17 -11.12 21.66
C ALA A 129 -2.67 -11.13 21.32
N ALA A 130 -1.87 -10.25 21.96
CA ALA A 130 -0.42 -10.21 21.76
C ALA A 130 0.27 -11.51 22.24
N GLN A 131 -0.19 -12.11 23.34
CA GLN A 131 0.31 -13.40 23.82
C GLN A 131 -0.07 -14.58 22.90
N LYS A 132 -1.29 -14.54 22.35
CA LYS A 132 -1.81 -15.54 21.39
C LYS A 132 -1.14 -15.46 20.02
N LEU A 133 -0.51 -14.34 19.69
CA LEU A 133 0.20 -14.14 18.43
C LEU A 133 1.43 -15.06 18.34
N ARG A 134 1.21 -16.28 17.85
CA ARG A 134 2.22 -17.34 17.75
C ARG A 134 2.35 -17.79 16.31
N THR A 135 3.61 -17.89 15.87
CA THR A 135 3.95 -18.34 14.52
C THR A 135 3.75 -19.85 14.32
N ALA A 136 4.02 -20.62 15.39
CA ALA A 136 3.78 -22.05 15.42
C ALA A 136 2.27 -22.32 15.53
N GLY A 137 1.76 -23.27 14.75
CA GLY A 137 0.33 -23.60 14.74
C GLY A 137 -0.59 -22.56 14.09
N TYR A 138 -0.07 -21.45 13.57
CA TYR A 138 -0.90 -20.46 12.88
C TYR A 138 -1.63 -21.04 11.65
N GLN A 139 -2.93 -20.74 11.58
CA GLN A 139 -3.82 -21.04 10.46
C GLN A 139 -4.64 -19.80 10.13
N ALA A 140 -4.52 -19.30 8.90
CA ALA A 140 -5.31 -18.16 8.43
C ALA A 140 -6.78 -18.55 8.23
N GLN A 141 -7.70 -17.65 8.58
CA GLN A 141 -9.12 -17.81 8.34
C GLN A 141 -9.54 -17.18 7.00
N PRO A 142 -10.64 -17.65 6.38
CA PRO A 142 -11.17 -17.02 5.19
C PRO A 142 -11.59 -15.56 5.47
N LEU A 143 -11.50 -14.71 4.45
CA LEU A 143 -11.82 -13.29 4.60
C LEU A 143 -13.32 -13.04 4.50
N ARG A 144 -13.85 -12.10 5.29
CA ARG A 144 -15.25 -11.68 5.16
C ARG A 144 -15.40 -10.73 3.98
N ARG A 145 -16.23 -11.10 3.00
CA ARG A 145 -16.49 -10.27 1.80
C ARG A 145 -17.46 -9.15 2.13
N ILE A 146 -17.10 -7.91 1.80
CA ILE A 146 -18.00 -6.75 1.80
C ILE A 146 -17.86 -5.96 0.50
N TYR A 147 -18.88 -5.16 0.16
CA TYR A 147 -18.90 -4.34 -1.04
C TYR A 147 -18.90 -2.87 -0.70
N ILE A 148 -17.93 -2.13 -1.22
CA ILE A 148 -17.86 -0.67 -1.11
C ILE A 148 -18.40 -0.05 -2.41
N PRO A 149 -19.40 0.84 -2.35
CA PRO A 149 -19.91 1.50 -3.55
C PRO A 149 -18.86 2.45 -4.13
N LYS A 150 -18.62 2.39 -5.44
CA LYS A 150 -17.84 3.38 -6.19
C LYS A 150 -18.78 4.47 -6.73
N LYS A 151 -18.22 5.66 -6.99
CA LYS A 151 -18.95 6.80 -7.60
C LYS A 151 -19.59 6.49 -8.96
N ASN A 152 -19.10 5.47 -9.67
CA ASN A 152 -19.58 5.05 -10.99
C ASN A 152 -20.64 3.94 -10.92
N GLY A 153 -21.27 3.71 -9.77
CA GLY A 153 -22.31 2.68 -9.56
C GLY A 153 -21.78 1.25 -9.41
N LYS A 154 -20.54 0.96 -9.82
CA LYS A 154 -19.90 -0.35 -9.61
C LYS A 154 -19.56 -0.54 -8.13
N ARG A 155 -19.51 -1.79 -7.66
CA ARG A 155 -19.09 -2.13 -6.29
C ARG A 155 -17.65 -2.65 -6.29
N ARG A 156 -16.83 -2.19 -5.34
CA ARG A 156 -15.49 -2.74 -5.09
C ARG A 156 -15.61 -3.80 -4.00
N PRO A 157 -15.28 -5.07 -4.27
CA PRO A 157 -15.19 -6.04 -3.21
C PRO A 157 -14.01 -5.72 -2.28
N LEU A 158 -14.18 -5.98 -0.99
CA LEU A 158 -13.13 -5.94 0.02
C LEU A 158 -13.19 -7.23 0.84
N GLY A 159 -12.03 -7.83 1.09
CA GLY A 159 -11.89 -8.94 2.02
C GLY A 159 -11.41 -8.41 3.37
N ILE A 160 -12.19 -8.60 4.41
CA ILE A 160 -11.82 -8.22 5.78
C ILE A 160 -11.29 -9.46 6.51
N PRO A 161 -9.99 -9.54 6.84
CA PRO A 161 -9.46 -10.63 7.66
C PRO A 161 -9.92 -10.49 9.12
N THR A 162 -9.78 -11.56 9.90
CA THR A 162 -9.96 -11.50 11.36
C THR A 162 -8.98 -10.51 12.00
N LEU A 163 -9.26 -10.05 13.23
CA LEU A 163 -8.31 -9.20 13.94
C LEU A 163 -6.99 -9.93 14.24
N HIS A 164 -7.08 -11.23 14.52
CA HIS A 164 -5.92 -12.08 14.71
C HIS A 164 -5.06 -12.17 13.44
N ASP A 165 -5.68 -12.39 12.28
CA ASP A 165 -4.96 -12.45 10.99
C ASP A 165 -4.36 -11.09 10.63
N ARG A 166 -5.06 -9.99 10.91
CA ARG A 166 -4.52 -8.64 10.73
C ARG A 166 -3.31 -8.40 11.64
N ALA A 167 -3.34 -8.86 12.88
CA ALA A 167 -2.18 -8.75 13.77
C ALA A 167 -1.01 -9.62 13.29
N MET A 168 -1.27 -10.82 12.77
CA MET A 168 -0.24 -11.67 12.18
C MET A 168 0.38 -11.01 10.93
N GLN A 169 -0.44 -10.45 10.05
CA GLN A 169 0.02 -9.67 8.91
C GLN A 169 0.85 -8.45 9.34
N ALA A 170 0.41 -7.72 10.37
CA ALA A 170 1.14 -6.58 10.92
C ALA A 170 2.50 -7.00 11.51
N LEU A 171 2.55 -8.14 12.22
CA LEU A 171 3.78 -8.69 12.78
C LEU A 171 4.81 -9.04 11.69
N TYR A 172 4.37 -9.73 10.63
CA TYR A 172 5.25 -10.05 9.51
C TYR A 172 5.62 -8.82 8.68
N ALA A 173 4.72 -7.84 8.56
CA ALA A 173 5.02 -6.57 7.92
C ALA A 173 6.17 -5.83 8.62
N LEU A 174 6.29 -5.89 9.96
CA LEU A 174 7.43 -5.31 10.67
C LEU A 174 8.78 -5.87 10.19
N GLY A 175 8.84 -7.18 9.91
CA GLY A 175 10.05 -7.83 9.39
C GLY A 175 10.27 -7.65 7.89
N LEU A 176 9.21 -7.43 7.11
CA LEU A 176 9.28 -7.28 5.66
C LEU A 176 9.61 -5.85 5.23
N LYS A 177 9.09 -4.84 5.94
CA LYS A 177 9.35 -3.41 5.72
C LYS A 177 10.84 -3.04 5.52
N PRO A 178 11.78 -3.43 6.40
CA PRO A 178 13.18 -3.07 6.22
C PRO A 178 13.77 -3.68 4.94
N ILE A 179 13.28 -4.85 4.50
CA ILE A 179 13.72 -5.47 3.25
C ILE A 179 13.19 -4.68 2.07
N ALA A 180 11.86 -4.47 2.02
CA ALA A 180 11.19 -3.71 0.97
C ALA A 180 11.78 -2.30 0.80
N GLU A 181 12.13 -1.61 1.89
CA GLU A 181 12.75 -0.28 1.78
C GLU A 181 14.19 -0.34 1.24
N THR A 182 14.94 -1.40 1.53
CA THR A 182 16.32 -1.55 1.02
C THR A 182 16.40 -2.01 -0.43
N THR A 183 15.46 -2.85 -0.89
CA THR A 183 15.47 -3.41 -2.24
C THR A 183 14.59 -2.64 -3.21
N GLY A 184 13.65 -1.83 -2.72
CA GLY A 184 12.66 -1.17 -3.55
C GLY A 184 13.19 0.01 -4.35
N ASP A 185 12.55 0.26 -5.50
CA ASP A 185 12.92 1.28 -6.49
C ASP A 185 13.05 2.68 -5.88
N LYS A 186 14.00 3.49 -6.34
CA LYS A 186 14.26 4.82 -5.74
C LYS A 186 13.10 5.78 -5.99
N HIS A 187 12.48 5.72 -7.16
CA HIS A 187 11.39 6.61 -7.56
C HIS A 187 10.00 6.01 -7.35
N SER A 188 9.89 5.04 -6.44
CA SER A 188 8.64 4.51 -5.93
C SER A 188 8.27 5.17 -4.60
N TYR A 189 7.09 5.79 -4.53
CA TYR A 189 6.65 6.62 -3.40
C TYR A 189 5.45 6.06 -2.64
N GLY A 190 4.54 5.36 -3.32
CA GLY A 190 3.29 4.88 -2.72
C GLY A 190 3.50 3.81 -1.65
N PHE A 191 2.69 3.85 -0.59
CA PHE A 191 2.68 2.89 0.54
C PHE A 191 4.03 2.68 1.25
N ARG A 192 4.98 3.60 1.11
CA ARG A 192 6.29 3.54 1.78
C ARG A 192 6.35 4.50 2.95
N GLU A 193 7.13 4.13 3.96
CA GLU A 193 7.31 4.99 5.13
C GLU A 193 8.10 6.23 4.76
N LYS A 194 7.69 7.39 5.32
CA LYS A 194 8.35 8.69 5.11
C LYS A 194 8.40 9.15 3.65
N ARG A 195 7.53 8.61 2.78
CA ARG A 195 7.32 9.08 1.41
C ARG A 195 5.86 9.44 1.23
N SER A 196 5.63 10.59 0.61
CA SER A 196 4.31 11.17 0.42
C SER A 196 4.01 11.42 -1.06
N LEU A 197 2.75 11.73 -1.36
CA LEU A 197 2.37 12.17 -2.71
C LEU A 197 3.12 13.46 -3.11
N HIS A 198 3.40 14.34 -2.14
CA HIS A 198 4.13 15.58 -2.38
C HIS A 198 5.57 15.32 -2.85
N ASP A 199 6.22 14.26 -2.37
CA ASP A 199 7.56 13.89 -2.82
C ASP A 199 7.56 13.43 -4.27
N ALA A 200 6.54 12.66 -4.68
CA ALA A 200 6.35 12.26 -6.07
C ALA A 200 6.10 13.47 -6.99
N CYS A 201 5.25 14.41 -6.57
CA CYS A 201 5.00 15.66 -7.29
C CYS A 201 6.26 16.52 -7.40
N LYS A 202 7.02 16.66 -6.31
CA LYS A 202 8.29 17.38 -6.27
C LYS A 202 9.30 16.76 -7.23
N GLN A 203 9.41 15.44 -7.26
CA GLN A 203 10.27 14.74 -8.20
C GLN A 203 9.83 14.99 -9.65
N GLY A 204 8.52 14.92 -9.92
CA GLY A 204 7.95 15.24 -11.23
C GLY A 204 8.31 16.66 -11.67
N PHE A 205 8.20 17.63 -10.77
CA PHE A 205 8.62 19.01 -11.03
C PHE A 205 10.12 19.11 -11.35
N ILE A 206 10.98 18.50 -10.54
CA ILE A 206 12.45 18.52 -10.76
C ILE A 206 12.80 17.94 -12.13
N VAL A 207 12.18 16.83 -12.51
CA VAL A 207 12.42 16.17 -13.80
C VAL A 207 11.90 17.00 -14.98
N LEU A 208 10.69 17.57 -14.86
CA LEU A 208 10.02 18.27 -15.96
C LEU A 208 10.38 19.75 -16.08
N ALA A 209 11.01 20.36 -15.07
CA ALA A 209 11.40 21.77 -15.08
C ALA A 209 12.69 22.03 -15.87
N GLN A 210 13.50 21.00 -16.15
CA GLN A 210 14.78 21.16 -16.84
C GLN A 210 14.60 21.56 -18.32
N ARG A 211 15.52 22.37 -18.86
CA ARG A 211 15.52 22.74 -20.29
C ARG A 211 15.66 21.54 -21.22
N THR A 212 16.32 20.48 -20.75
CA THR A 212 16.54 19.23 -21.47
C THR A 212 15.51 18.14 -21.15
N ALA A 213 14.45 18.47 -20.41
CA ALA A 213 13.43 17.52 -19.98
C ALA A 213 12.70 16.85 -21.15
N ALA A 214 12.12 15.68 -20.87
CA ALA A 214 11.22 15.01 -21.80
C ALA A 214 10.01 15.89 -22.13
N GLN A 215 9.64 15.98 -23.40
CA GLN A 215 8.50 16.78 -23.88
C GLN A 215 7.15 16.06 -23.70
N TRP A 216 7.19 14.76 -23.42
CA TRP A 216 6.04 13.87 -23.38
C TRP A 216 6.00 13.14 -22.05
N VAL A 217 4.79 12.98 -21.51
CA VAL A 217 4.53 12.18 -20.31
C VAL A 217 3.66 11.00 -20.70
N LEU A 218 4.10 9.81 -20.31
CA LEU A 218 3.36 8.56 -20.46
C LEU A 218 2.62 8.27 -19.15
N GLU A 219 1.30 8.36 -19.17
CA GLU A 219 0.46 7.91 -18.06
C GLU A 219 0.17 6.42 -18.25
N ALA A 220 0.63 5.59 -17.31
CA ALA A 220 0.43 4.16 -17.30
C ALA A 220 -0.30 3.74 -16.01
N ASP A 221 -1.40 3.02 -16.15
CA ASP A 221 -2.16 2.48 -15.03
C ASP A 221 -2.15 0.95 -15.11
N ILE A 222 -1.84 0.29 -13.99
CA ILE A 222 -1.81 -1.17 -13.91
C ILE A 222 -3.21 -1.67 -13.55
N LYS A 223 -3.90 -2.22 -14.54
CA LYS A 223 -5.25 -2.77 -14.35
C LYS A 223 -5.23 -3.87 -13.31
N ALA A 224 -6.02 -3.66 -12.26
CA ALA A 224 -6.30 -4.65 -11.22
C ALA A 224 -5.02 -5.24 -10.60
N CYS A 225 -4.04 -4.39 -10.30
CA CYS A 225 -2.73 -4.81 -9.75
C CYS A 225 -2.87 -5.77 -8.56
N PHE A 226 -3.70 -5.42 -7.57
CA PHE A 226 -3.91 -6.30 -6.41
C PHE A 226 -4.59 -7.63 -6.74
N ASP A 227 -5.45 -7.68 -7.77
CA ASP A 227 -6.27 -8.86 -8.08
C ASP A 227 -5.57 -9.84 -9.05
N ARG A 228 -4.51 -9.42 -9.74
CA ARG A 228 -3.84 -10.20 -10.81
C ARG A 228 -2.39 -10.61 -10.50
N ILE A 229 -1.88 -10.35 -9.29
CA ILE A 229 -0.54 -10.81 -8.93
C ILE A 229 -0.52 -12.34 -8.77
N SER A 230 0.39 -13.00 -9.50
CA SER A 230 0.61 -14.45 -9.42
C SER A 230 1.05 -14.87 -8.02
N HIS A 231 0.35 -15.85 -7.45
CA HIS A 231 0.70 -16.42 -6.14
C HIS A 231 2.05 -17.13 -6.15
N GLU A 232 2.37 -17.82 -7.24
CA GLU A 232 3.64 -18.55 -7.37
C GLU A 232 4.84 -17.60 -7.38
N TRP A 233 4.70 -16.48 -8.08
CA TRP A 233 5.72 -15.44 -8.09
C TRP A 233 5.95 -14.89 -6.66
N LEU A 234 4.87 -14.56 -5.93
CA LEU A 234 4.97 -14.07 -4.55
C LEU A 234 5.62 -15.11 -3.62
N LEU A 235 5.23 -16.37 -3.72
CA LEU A 235 5.78 -17.46 -2.88
C LEU A 235 7.28 -17.71 -3.14
N THR A 236 7.76 -17.36 -4.32
CA THR A 236 9.15 -17.53 -4.73
C THR A 236 10.01 -16.34 -4.33
N HIS A 237 9.53 -15.12 -4.53
CA HIS A 237 10.35 -13.90 -4.42
C HIS A 237 10.20 -13.17 -3.08
N ILE A 238 9.10 -13.37 -2.35
CA ILE A 238 8.88 -12.67 -1.08
C ILE A 238 9.58 -13.41 0.06
N PRO A 239 10.46 -12.74 0.83
CA PRO A 239 11.20 -13.35 1.94
C PRO A 239 10.33 -13.44 3.20
N LEU A 240 9.27 -14.26 3.11
CA LEU A 240 8.39 -14.65 4.20
C LEU A 240 8.36 -16.18 4.32
N PRO A 241 7.96 -16.74 5.48
CA PRO A 241 7.70 -18.16 5.58
C PRO A 241 6.62 -18.59 4.57
N LYS A 242 7.00 -19.41 3.59
CA LYS A 242 6.11 -19.86 2.50
C LYS A 242 4.80 -20.43 3.00
N ARG A 243 4.83 -21.14 4.13
CA ARG A 243 3.64 -21.69 4.79
C ARG A 243 2.61 -20.60 5.12
N VAL A 244 3.04 -19.50 5.72
CA VAL A 244 2.15 -18.41 6.14
C VAL A 244 1.67 -17.59 4.95
N LEU A 245 2.56 -17.27 4.02
CA LEU A 245 2.18 -16.53 2.82
C LEU A 245 1.17 -17.32 1.98
N ARG A 246 1.38 -18.63 1.79
CA ARG A 246 0.45 -19.51 1.08
C ARG A 246 -0.92 -19.54 1.76
N GLN A 247 -0.96 -19.62 3.09
CA GLN A 247 -2.22 -19.59 3.83
C GLN A 247 -2.98 -18.28 3.61
N TRP A 248 -2.32 -17.13 3.57
CA TRP A 248 -3.00 -15.86 3.30
C TRP A 248 -3.51 -15.73 1.86
N LEU A 249 -2.71 -16.17 0.88
CA LEU A 249 -3.09 -16.11 -0.52
C LEU A 249 -4.25 -17.08 -0.84
N LYS A 250 -4.23 -18.28 -0.24
CA LYS A 250 -5.25 -19.32 -0.42
C LYS A 250 -6.34 -19.35 0.66
N ALA A 251 -6.43 -18.32 1.51
CA ALA A 251 -7.42 -18.28 2.59
C ALA A 251 -8.86 -18.32 2.05
N GLY A 252 -9.06 -17.83 0.81
CA GLY A 252 -10.39 -17.68 0.22
C GLY A 252 -11.17 -16.53 0.88
N TYR A 253 -12.46 -16.47 0.58
CA TYR A 253 -13.38 -15.54 1.21
C TYR A 253 -14.73 -16.19 1.50
N MET A 254 -15.42 -15.68 2.51
CA MET A 254 -16.80 -16.01 2.82
C MET A 254 -17.72 -14.91 2.32
N GLU A 255 -18.73 -15.31 1.55
CA GLU A 255 -19.81 -14.45 1.08
C GLU A 255 -21.13 -15.19 1.24
N LYS A 256 -22.11 -14.58 1.93
CA LYS A 256 -23.43 -15.18 2.20
C LYS A 256 -23.33 -16.62 2.71
N GLU A 257 -22.44 -16.86 3.68
CA GLU A 257 -22.18 -18.16 4.32
C GLU A 257 -21.55 -19.24 3.43
N ALA A 258 -21.39 -18.98 2.12
CA ALA A 258 -20.62 -19.83 1.22
C ALA A 258 -19.14 -19.46 1.25
N ARG A 259 -18.28 -20.48 1.19
CA ARG A 259 -16.82 -20.33 1.09
C ARG A 259 -16.41 -20.39 -0.38
N TYR A 260 -15.65 -19.40 -0.81
CA TYR A 260 -15.09 -19.30 -2.15
C TYR A 260 -13.57 -19.33 -2.07
N GLU A 261 -12.94 -19.95 -3.06
CA GLU A 261 -11.49 -19.94 -3.21
C GLU A 261 -11.01 -18.65 -3.89
N THR A 262 -9.76 -18.28 -3.61
CA THR A 262 -9.08 -17.17 -4.29
C THR A 262 -8.02 -17.77 -5.20
N GLU A 263 -8.26 -17.72 -6.51
CA GLU A 263 -7.33 -18.27 -7.51
C GLU A 263 -6.13 -17.35 -7.74
N ASP A 264 -6.35 -16.03 -7.81
CA ASP A 264 -5.33 -15.03 -8.09
C ASP A 264 -5.44 -13.78 -7.20
N GLY A 265 -4.33 -13.03 -7.11
CA GLY A 265 -4.26 -11.75 -6.43
C GLY A 265 -4.03 -11.85 -4.92
N THR A 266 -3.81 -10.69 -4.31
CA THR A 266 -3.68 -10.56 -2.86
C THR A 266 -5.01 -10.08 -2.26
N PRO A 267 -5.44 -10.61 -1.11
CA PRO A 267 -6.67 -10.18 -0.49
C PRO A 267 -6.66 -8.66 -0.24
N GLN A 268 -7.60 -7.99 -0.90
CA GLN A 268 -7.75 -6.54 -0.81
C GLN A 268 -8.32 -6.18 0.57
N GLY A 269 -7.49 -5.60 1.43
CA GLY A 269 -7.83 -5.32 2.84
C GLY A 269 -6.82 -5.86 3.87
N GLY A 270 -5.85 -6.65 3.43
CA GLY A 270 -4.73 -7.08 4.27
C GLY A 270 -3.76 -5.93 4.58
N ILE A 271 -3.22 -5.92 5.80
CA ILE A 271 -2.23 -4.91 6.23
C ILE A 271 -0.91 -5.07 5.45
N ILE A 272 -0.59 -6.31 5.05
CA ILE A 272 0.64 -6.63 4.35
C ILE A 272 0.53 -6.47 2.83
N SER A 273 -0.69 -6.46 2.27
CA SER A 273 -0.93 -6.43 0.82
C SER A 273 -0.23 -5.27 0.09
N PRO A 274 -0.19 -4.02 0.61
CA PRO A 274 0.52 -2.93 -0.04
C PRO A 274 2.04 -3.16 -0.15
N ILE A 275 2.64 -3.84 0.84
CA ILE A 275 4.07 -4.16 0.82
C ILE A 275 4.35 -5.24 -0.23
N LEU A 276 3.50 -6.27 -0.30
CA LEU A 276 3.60 -7.33 -1.31
C LEU A 276 3.45 -6.76 -2.73
N CYS A 277 2.51 -5.85 -2.94
CA CYS A 277 2.32 -5.15 -4.21
C CYS A 277 3.57 -4.36 -4.61
N ASN A 278 4.10 -3.53 -3.69
CA ASN A 278 5.32 -2.78 -3.96
C ASN A 278 6.49 -3.70 -4.34
N MET A 279 6.74 -4.75 -3.55
CA MET A 279 7.82 -5.69 -3.84
C MET A 279 7.64 -6.46 -5.15
N ALA A 280 6.40 -6.67 -5.60
CA ALA A 280 6.10 -7.29 -6.89
C ALA A 280 6.36 -6.36 -8.08
N LEU A 281 6.22 -5.05 -7.86
CA LEU A 281 6.44 -4.03 -8.88
C LEU A 281 7.87 -3.45 -8.86
N ASP A 282 8.63 -3.68 -7.78
CA ASP A 282 10.02 -3.26 -7.69
C ASP A 282 10.88 -4.01 -8.74
N GLY A 283 11.85 -3.31 -9.34
CA GLY A 283 12.61 -3.78 -10.50
C GLY A 283 12.08 -3.25 -11.84
N LEU A 284 10.89 -2.64 -11.88
CA LEU A 284 10.40 -1.94 -13.08
C LEU A 284 11.32 -0.78 -13.46
N GLU A 285 11.83 -0.02 -12.47
CA GLU A 285 12.78 1.06 -12.73
C GLU A 285 14.05 0.54 -13.42
N GLU A 286 14.58 -0.60 -12.95
CA GLU A 286 15.78 -1.24 -13.51
C GLU A 286 15.57 -1.83 -14.90
N LEU A 287 14.35 -2.22 -15.28
CA LEU A 287 14.06 -2.69 -16.64
C LEU A 287 13.94 -1.55 -17.63
N VAL A 288 13.41 -0.41 -17.20
CA VAL A 288 13.10 0.74 -18.07
C VAL A 288 14.31 1.62 -18.30
N VAL A 289 15.15 1.85 -17.29
CA VAL A 289 16.29 2.79 -17.38
C VAL A 289 17.41 2.32 -18.34
N PRO A 290 17.84 1.04 -18.37
CA PRO A 290 18.89 0.57 -19.28
C PRO A 290 18.46 0.56 -20.75
N ALA A 291 17.19 0.29 -21.06
CA ALA A 291 16.65 0.37 -22.41
C ALA A 291 16.80 1.78 -23.04
N SER A 292 16.99 2.81 -22.21
CA SER A 292 17.25 4.18 -22.64
C SER A 292 18.74 4.53 -22.76
N ARG A 293 19.67 3.78 -22.15
CA ARG A 293 21.12 4.11 -22.15
C ARG A 293 21.81 3.79 -23.47
N SER A 294 21.26 2.87 -24.25
CA SER A 294 21.75 2.51 -25.59
C SER A 294 21.59 3.62 -26.65
N ARG A 295 20.93 4.74 -26.32
CA ARG A 295 20.70 5.88 -27.24
C ARG A 295 21.27 7.23 -26.76
N GLY A 296 22.23 7.23 -25.84
CA GLY A 296 22.77 8.46 -25.23
C GLY A 296 21.88 9.01 -24.10
N ARG A 297 22.36 10.05 -23.39
CA ARG A 297 21.80 10.64 -22.15
C ARG A 297 20.31 10.32 -21.95
N SER A 298 20.02 9.40 -21.03
CA SER A 298 18.69 8.86 -20.81
C SER A 298 17.71 9.96 -20.36
N LYS A 299 16.82 10.37 -21.26
CA LYS A 299 15.71 11.30 -20.98
C LYS A 299 14.51 10.61 -20.30
N LEU A 300 14.66 9.33 -19.95
CA LEU A 300 13.59 8.51 -19.41
C LEU A 300 13.65 8.51 -17.89
N HIS A 301 12.57 8.99 -17.27
CA HIS A 301 12.38 9.04 -15.84
C HIS A 301 11.10 8.28 -15.48
N VAL A 302 11.19 7.41 -14.48
CA VAL A 302 10.03 6.68 -13.94
C VAL A 302 9.67 7.29 -12.60
N ILE A 303 8.39 7.61 -12.39
CA ILE A 303 7.84 8.05 -11.10
C ILE A 303 6.62 7.20 -10.83
N ARG A 304 6.64 6.42 -9.75
CA ARG A 304 5.58 5.47 -9.39
C ARG A 304 4.94 5.85 -8.06
N TYR A 305 3.61 5.92 -8.02
CA TYR A 305 2.85 6.09 -6.78
C TYR A 305 1.88 4.93 -6.57
N ALA A 306 2.37 3.87 -5.91
CA ALA A 306 1.63 2.61 -5.82
C ALA A 306 1.24 2.10 -7.22
N ASP A 307 -0.02 1.73 -7.43
CA ASP A 307 -0.53 1.27 -8.71
C ASP A 307 -0.82 2.45 -9.68
N ASP A 308 -1.08 3.65 -9.13
CA ASP A 308 -1.33 4.87 -9.90
C ASP A 308 0.02 5.50 -10.32
N CYS A 309 0.41 5.38 -11.58
CA CYS A 309 1.48 6.23 -12.11
C CYS A 309 0.87 7.55 -12.64
N ALA A 310 1.03 8.64 -11.86
CA ALA A 310 0.75 10.06 -12.14
C ALA A 310 -0.61 10.63 -11.61
N PRO A 311 -0.70 11.95 -11.35
CA PRO A 311 -1.70 12.53 -10.45
C PRO A 311 -3.08 12.65 -11.10
N ARG A 312 -4.07 12.09 -10.41
CA ARG A 312 -5.49 12.24 -10.72
C ARG A 312 -5.89 13.72 -10.69
N ARG A 313 -6.05 14.34 -11.86
CA ARG A 313 -6.71 15.64 -12.01
C ARG A 313 -8.12 15.49 -11.43
N ARG A 314 -8.42 16.28 -10.40
CA ARG A 314 -9.77 16.41 -9.83
C ARG A 314 -10.61 17.24 -10.81
N THR A 315 -11.10 16.63 -11.88
CA THR A 315 -12.17 17.22 -12.70
C THR A 315 -13.51 16.96 -12.03
N GLY A 316 -14.24 18.05 -11.75
CA GLY A 316 -15.69 18.02 -11.56
C GLY A 316 -16.15 18.31 -10.14
N GLY A 317 -16.22 19.59 -9.80
CA GLY A 317 -16.91 20.12 -8.62
C GLY A 317 -17.22 21.61 -8.79
N PHE A 318 -17.61 22.03 -10.00
CA PHE A 318 -18.34 23.27 -10.21
C PHE A 318 -19.45 22.92 -11.20
N ARG A 319 -20.69 22.82 -10.68
CA ARG A 319 -21.90 22.69 -11.49
C ARG A 319 -22.56 24.07 -11.53
N SER A 320 -23.16 24.33 -12.70
CA SER A 320 -24.31 25.21 -12.97
C SER A 320 -24.13 26.72 -12.84
N SER A 321 -23.62 27.32 -13.91
CA SER A 321 -24.22 28.42 -14.71
C SER A 321 -23.14 28.81 -15.72
N VAL A 322 -23.28 28.71 -17.05
CA VAL A 322 -24.23 29.33 -17.96
C VAL A 322 -24.19 28.54 -19.28
N GLN A 323 -25.33 28.40 -19.94
CA GLN A 323 -25.53 27.73 -21.24
C GLN A 323 -25.26 28.70 -22.44
N PRO A 324 -25.30 28.24 -23.71
CA PRO A 324 -24.42 28.65 -24.80
C PRO A 324 -25.01 29.74 -25.71
N CYS A 325 -24.15 30.42 -26.49
CA CYS A 325 -24.44 31.04 -27.80
C CYS A 325 -23.10 31.50 -28.39
N CYS A 326 -22.62 30.91 -29.48
CA CYS A 326 -22.91 31.26 -30.87
C CYS A 326 -22.23 32.56 -31.35
N THR A 327 -21.51 32.39 -32.47
CA THR A 327 -21.21 33.33 -33.57
C THR A 327 -20.30 34.53 -33.28
N ARG A 328 -19.05 34.41 -33.76
CA ARG A 328 -18.39 35.50 -34.50
C ARG A 328 -19.10 35.63 -35.84
N ASP A 329 -19.81 36.73 -36.05
CA ASP A 329 -20.00 37.28 -37.38
C ASP A 329 -18.65 37.84 -37.85
N GLU A 330 -18.27 37.50 -39.07
CA GLU A 330 -17.50 38.28 -40.06
C GLU A 330 -17.15 37.33 -41.21
N GLY A 331 -18.03 37.33 -42.23
CA GLY A 331 -17.69 37.27 -43.66
C GLY A 331 -16.99 36.04 -44.27
N GLY A 332 -17.70 35.35 -45.16
CA GLY A 332 -17.11 34.76 -46.38
C GLY A 332 -17.36 33.26 -46.60
N PRO A 333 -18.01 32.85 -47.72
CA PRO A 333 -18.38 31.46 -47.95
C PRO A 333 -17.31 30.64 -48.69
N LEU A 334 -17.30 29.35 -48.34
CA LEU A 334 -17.06 28.16 -49.16
C LEU A 334 -15.74 28.05 -49.95
N GLY A 335 -14.88 27.15 -49.49
CA GLY A 335 -13.79 26.53 -50.26
C GLY A 335 -13.44 25.16 -49.67
N ALA A 336 -13.43 24.15 -50.52
CA ALA A 336 -13.44 22.71 -50.23
C ALA A 336 -12.06 22.09 -49.89
N ALA A 337 -12.07 20.76 -49.75
CA ALA A 337 -10.97 19.77 -49.73
C ALA A 337 -10.46 19.37 -48.33
N VAL A 338 -10.71 18.15 -47.83
CA VAL A 338 -10.23 16.81 -48.25
C VAL A 338 -8.71 16.63 -48.05
N GLN A 339 -8.40 15.71 -47.12
CA GLN A 339 -7.23 14.81 -47.00
C GLN A 339 -5.86 15.26 -47.55
N ALA A 340 -4.87 15.25 -46.65
CA ALA A 340 -3.73 14.32 -46.68
C ALA A 340 -3.09 14.23 -45.28
#